data_AF-A0A497JGA2-F1
#
_entry.id   AF-A0A497JGA2-F1
#
_cell.length_a   1.000
_cell.length_b   1.000
_cell.length_c   1.000
_cell.angle_alpha   90.00
_cell.angle_beta   90.00
_cell.angle_gamma   90.00
#
_symmetry.space_group_name_H-M   'P 1'
#
loop_
_entity.id
_entity.type
_entity.pdbx_description
1 polymer ?
#
loop_
_entity_poly.entity_id
_entity_poly.type
_entity_poly.pdbx_seq_one_letter_code
_entity_poly.pdbx_strand_id
1 'polypeptide(L)' 'MKTVVILAPGRSGTSLLAGILHKLGVDMGDDGEEKSSYNPWGYFENKDFIN' A
#
# COMPACT_ATOMS: atom_id res chain seq x y z
N MET A 1 -11.77 10.07 -13.23
CA MET A 1 -10.77 9.55 -12.27
C MET A 1 -11.42 8.44 -11.47
N LYS A 2 -10.73 7.33 -11.21
CA LYS A 2 -11.24 6.23 -10.37
C LYS A 2 -10.41 6.18 -9.10
N THR A 3 -11.06 6.01 -7.95
CA THR A 3 -10.38 5.87 -6.65
C THR A 3 -10.50 4.42 -6.20
N VAL A 4 -9.38 3.85 -5.74
CA VAL A 4 -9.34 2.51 -5.16
C VAL A 4 -9.10 2.64 -3.67
N VAL A 5 -9.94 1.98 -2.87
CA VAL A 5 -9.82 1.96 -1.40
C VAL A 5 -9.67 0.51 -0.95
N ILE A 6 -8.61 0.22 -0.20
CA ILE A 6 -8.38 -1.09 0.42
C ILE A 6 -8.65 -0.94 1.92
N LEU A 7 -9.69 -1.62 2.40
CA LEU A 7 -10.10 -1.61 3.81
C LEU A 7 -10.13 -3.03 4.35
N ALA A 8 -9.25 -3.33 5.30
CA ALA A 8 -9.25 -4.59 6.03
C ALA A 8 -8.52 -4.43 7.38
N PRO A 9 -8.71 -5.36 8.33
CA PRO A 9 -7.98 -5.34 9.59
C PRO A 9 -6.45 -5.36 9.39
N GLY A 10 -5.70 -4.81 10.34
CA GLY A 10 -4.23 -4.92 10.32
C GLY A 10 -3.78 -6.39 10.21
N ARG A 11 -2.66 -6.61 9.50
CA ARG A 11 -2.08 -7.96 9.25
C ARG A 11 -2.94 -8.90 8.38
N SER A 12 -3.95 -8.38 7.68
CA SER A 12 -4.78 -9.15 6.73
C SER A 12 -4.21 -9.27 5.30
N GLY A 13 -3.03 -8.69 5.05
CA GLY A 13 -2.39 -8.70 3.73
C GLY A 13 -2.73 -7.48 2.86
N THR A 14 -3.23 -6.39 3.45
CA THR A 14 -3.50 -5.12 2.74
C THR A 14 -2.29 -4.62 1.95
N SER A 15 -1.08 -4.69 2.54
CA SER A 15 0.15 -4.24 1.87
C SER A 15 0.55 -5.14 0.69
N LEU A 16 0.22 -6.44 0.72
CA LEU A 16 0.41 -7.35 -0.43
C LEU A 16 -0.51 -6.94 -1.59
N LEU A 17 -1.80 -6.71 -1.31
CA LEU A 17 -2.77 -6.29 -2.32
C LEU A 17 -2.40 -4.92 -2.90
N ALA A 18 -2.04 -3.96 -2.04
CA ALA A 18 -1.59 -2.64 -2.45
C ALA A 18 -0.36 -2.71 -3.37
N GLY A 19 0.62 -3.55 -3.02
CA GLY A 19 1.81 -3.77 -3.86
C GLY A 19 1.51 -4.43 -5.21
N ILE A 20 0.54 -5.35 -5.28
CA ILE A 20 0.08 -5.93 -6.56
C ILE A 20 -0.57 -4.85 -7.42
N LEU A 21 -1.49 -4.06 -6.87
CA LEU A 21 -2.17 -2.99 -7.61
C LEU A 21 -1.20 -1.91 -8.10
N HIS A 22 -0.24 -1.53 -7.27
CA HIS A 22 0.84 -0.63 -7.64
C HIS A 22 1.65 -1.19 -8.82
N LYS A 23 2.05 -2.47 -8.78
CA LYS A 23 2.74 -3.14 -9.91
C LYS A 23 1.90 -3.21 -11.19
N LEU A 24 0.57 -3.17 -11.07
CA LEU A 24 -0.37 -3.13 -12.20
C LEU A 24 -0.61 -1.70 -12.71
N GLY A 25 0.04 -0.69 -12.15
CA GLY A 25 -0.08 0.71 -12.58
C GLY A 25 -1.23 1.48 -11.94
N VAL A 26 -1.83 0.96 -10.87
CA VAL A 26 -2.74 1.76 -10.03
C VAL A 26 -1.89 2.72 -9.22
N ASP A 27 -2.22 4.00 -9.27
CA ASP A 27 -1.63 5.00 -8.39
C ASP A 27 -2.04 4.71 -6.94
N MET A 28 -1.04 4.37 -6.13
CA MET A 28 -1.17 4.05 -4.72
C MET A 28 -0.39 5.06 -3.84
N GLY A 29 0.09 6.18 -4.41
CA GLY A 29 0.96 7.17 -3.75
C GLY A 29 2.43 7.10 -4.19
N ASP A 30 3.16 8.20 -3.99
CA ASP A 30 4.51 8.42 -4.54
C ASP A 30 5.66 7.94 -3.64
N ASP A 31 5.38 7.60 -2.39
CA ASP A 31 6.40 7.24 -1.41
C ASP A 31 6.05 5.93 -0.72
N GLY A 32 6.38 4.81 -1.35
CA GLY A 32 6.42 3.55 -0.61
C GLY A 32 7.41 3.68 0.55
N GLU A 33 7.01 3.36 1.78
CA GLU A 33 7.96 3.42 2.89
C GLU A 33 9.11 2.43 2.71
N GLU A 34 10.24 2.77 3.32
CA GLU A 34 11.39 1.88 3.40
C GLU A 34 11.00 0.53 3.98
N LYS A 35 11.56 -0.52 3.38
CA LYS A 35 11.39 -1.90 3.83
C LYS A 35 11.68 -1.98 5.32
N SER A 36 10.79 -2.63 6.06
CA SER A 36 10.97 -2.86 7.50
C SER A 36 11.12 -4.35 7.78
N SER A 37 11.55 -4.70 9.00
CA SER A 37 11.53 -6.09 9.48
C SER A 37 10.12 -6.70 9.47
N TYR A 38 9.08 -5.87 9.49
CA TYR A 38 7.68 -6.29 9.46
C TYR A 38 7.11 -6.40 8.04
N ASN A 39 7.70 -5.69 7.06
CA ASN A 39 7.34 -5.72 5.66
C ASN A 39 8.58 -5.59 4.75
N PRO A 40 9.19 -6.72 4.37
CA PRO A 40 10.42 -6.75 3.55
C PRO A 40 10.27 -6.17 2.14
N TRP A 41 9.04 -5.95 1.68
CA TRP A 41 8.75 -5.40 0.35
C TRP A 41 8.34 -3.93 0.36
N GLY A 42 8.30 -3.32 1.55
CA GLY A 42 7.88 -1.92 1.70
C GLY A 42 6.37 -1.76 1.72
N TYR A 43 5.94 -0.58 2.13
CA TYR A 43 4.53 -0.22 2.23
C TYR A 43 4.12 0.51 0.96
N PHE A 44 2.85 0.39 0.59
CA PHE A 44 2.29 0.95 -0.64
C PHE A 44 1.04 1.80 -0.35
N GLU A 45 0.82 2.11 0.92
CA GLU A 45 -0.25 2.95 1.39
C GLU A 45 0.11 4.43 1.17
N ASN A 46 -0.82 5.24 0.69
CA ASN A 46 -0.60 6.67 0.50
C ASN A 46 -0.51 7.37 1.88
N LYS A 47 0.62 8.03 2.14
CA LYS A 47 0.96 8.71 3.40
C LYS A 47 0.00 9.85 3.75
N ASP A 48 -0.63 10.49 2.77
CA ASP A 48 -1.64 11.52 3.02
C ASP A 48 -2.85 10.99 3.80
N PHE A 49 -3.02 9.65 3.83
CA PHE A 49 -4.11 8.95 4.51
C PHE A 49 -3.65 8.12 5.71
N ILE A 50 -2.38 8.19 6.09
CA ILE A 50 -1.83 7.55 7.30
C ILE A 50 -1.79 8.60 8.42
N ASN A 51 -2.27 8.24 9.63
CA ASN A 51 -2.22 9.09 10.82
C ASN A 51 -0.87 9.01 11.53
#